data_AF-Q0GMW7-F1
#
_entry.id   AF-Q0GMW7-F1
#
_cell.length_a   1.000
_cell.length_b   1.000
_cell.length_c   1.000
_cell.angle_alpha   90.00
_cell.angle_beta   90.00
_cell.angle_gamma   90.00
#
_symmetry.space_group_name_H-M   'P 1'
#
loop_
_entity.id
_entity.type
_entity.pdbx_description
1 polymer ?
#
loop_
_entity_poly.entity_id
_entity_poly.type
_entity_poly.pdbx_seq_one_letter_code
_entity_poly.pdbx_strand_id
1 'polypeptide(L)'
;EVWQANAGGRYRHKNDRYLAPLDPNFGGVGRALTDNEGRYVFRTIKPGPYPWRNGPNDWRPAHIHFSISGPSIATRLITQLYFEGDPLIPMCPIVKSIANPEAVQTLIARLDMGMANPMDCLAYRFDIVLHG
;
A
#
# COMPACT_ATOMS: atom_id res chain seq x y z
N GLU A 1 0.50 11.08 2.84
CA GLU A 1 0.49 10.28 4.10
C GLU A 1 0.24 8.82 3.74
N VAL A 2 0.74 7.89 4.57
CA VAL A 2 0.58 6.44 4.36
C VAL A 2 0.25 5.71 5.66
N TRP A 3 -0.47 4.60 5.56
CA TRP A 3 -0.66 3.66 6.66
C TRP A 3 -0.78 2.21 6.17
N GLN A 4 -0.40 1.25 7.00
CA GLN A 4 -0.35 -0.16 6.65
C GLN A 4 -0.35 -1.08 7.87
N ALA A 5 -0.59 -2.37 7.62
CA ALA A 5 -0.32 -3.44 8.58
C ALA A 5 1.18 -3.72 8.72
N ASN A 6 1.55 -4.49 9.75
CA ASN A 6 2.91 -5.05 9.88
C ASN A 6 3.16 -6.21 8.90
N ALA A 7 4.34 -6.83 8.99
CA ALA A 7 4.74 -7.98 8.15
C ALA A 7 3.79 -9.20 8.25
N GLY A 8 3.05 -9.33 9.35
CA GLY A 8 2.07 -10.41 9.56
C GLY A 8 0.64 -10.04 9.19
N GLY A 9 0.40 -8.88 8.60
CA GLY A 9 -0.96 -8.42 8.26
C GLY A 9 -1.76 -7.90 9.45
N ARG A 10 -1.12 -7.56 10.58
CA ARG A 10 -1.76 -6.98 11.76
C ARG A 10 -1.63 -5.45 11.78
N TYR A 11 -2.76 -4.76 11.87
CA TYR A 11 -2.80 -3.32 12.14
C TYR A 11 -2.66 -3.03 13.64
N ARG A 12 -1.94 -1.95 13.96
CA ARG A 12 -1.93 -1.34 15.29
C ARG A 12 -3.19 -0.51 15.50
N HIS A 13 -4.35 -1.16 15.48
CA HIS A 13 -5.65 -0.53 15.67
C HIS A 13 -6.52 -1.36 16.61
N LYS A 14 -7.23 -0.71 17.54
CA LYS A 14 -8.03 -1.39 18.58
C LYS A 14 -9.12 -2.32 18.04
N ASN A 15 -9.60 -2.06 16.82
CA ASN A 15 -10.63 -2.87 16.17
C ASN A 15 -10.06 -4.04 15.36
N ASP A 16 -8.73 -4.12 15.18
CA ASP A 16 -8.14 -5.27 14.50
C ASP A 16 -8.08 -6.47 15.48
N ARG A 17 -8.90 -7.48 15.16
CA ARG A 17 -9.04 -8.73 15.91
C ARG A 17 -8.31 -9.91 15.28
N TYR A 18 -7.55 -9.71 14.21
CA TYR A 18 -6.76 -10.78 13.62
C TYR A 18 -5.72 -11.32 14.62
N LEU A 19 -5.50 -12.63 14.62
CA LEU A 19 -4.66 -13.31 15.63
C LEU A 19 -3.16 -13.08 15.43
N ALA A 20 -2.73 -12.64 14.24
CA ALA A 20 -1.33 -12.32 13.99
C ALA A 20 -0.81 -11.30 15.02
N PRO A 21 0.42 -11.47 15.54
CA PRO A 21 0.93 -10.64 16.61
C PRO A 21 1.18 -9.21 16.14
N LEU A 22 1.09 -8.26 17.09
CA LEU A 22 1.68 -6.94 16.90
C LEU A 22 3.20 -7.06 16.93
N ASP A 23 3.87 -6.23 16.13
CA ASP A 23 5.30 -6.02 16.25
C ASP A 23 5.52 -4.82 17.19
N PRO A 24 6.21 -4.97 18.34
CA PRO A 24 6.40 -3.89 19.29
C PRO A 24 7.17 -2.69 18.71
N ASN A 25 7.99 -2.90 17.68
CA ASN A 25 8.83 -1.88 17.04
C ASN A 25 8.20 -1.27 15.79
N PHE A 26 6.98 -1.68 15.41
CA PHE A 26 6.31 -1.20 14.20
C PHE A 26 5.02 -0.43 14.49
N GLY A 27 4.95 0.82 14.04
CA GLY A 27 3.77 1.67 14.13
C GLY A 27 2.81 1.54 12.94
N GLY A 28 3.36 1.53 11.71
CA GLY A 28 2.59 1.39 10.47
C GLY A 28 1.98 2.68 9.91
N VAL A 29 2.50 3.86 10.29
CA VAL A 29 2.04 5.17 9.79
C VAL A 29 3.24 6.02 9.37
N GLY A 30 3.12 6.76 8.27
CA GLY A 30 4.15 7.66 7.79
C GLY A 30 3.58 8.88 7.05
N ARG A 31 4.34 9.97 6.99
CA ARG A 31 4.02 11.14 6.17
C ARG A 31 5.30 11.80 5.67
N ALA A 32 5.24 12.33 4.46
CA ALA A 32 6.29 13.11 3.82
C ALA A 32 5.62 14.15 2.91
N LEU A 33 6.35 15.20 2.59
CA LEU A 33 6.01 16.11 1.50
C LEU A 33 6.81 15.69 0.27
N THR A 34 6.24 15.91 -0.91
CA THR A 34 6.98 15.75 -2.15
C THR A 34 8.06 16.83 -2.26
N ASP A 35 9.17 16.51 -2.91
CA ASP A 35 10.20 17.48 -3.25
C ASP A 35 9.75 18.42 -4.40
N ASN A 36 10.63 19.31 -4.82
CA ASN A 36 10.37 20.27 -5.91
C ASN A 36 10.18 19.61 -7.28
N GLU A 37 10.56 18.33 -7.42
CA GLU A 37 10.36 17.53 -8.64
C GLU A 37 9.14 16.59 -8.50
N GLY A 38 8.36 16.71 -7.43
CA GLY A 38 7.17 15.90 -7.18
C GLY A 38 7.44 14.50 -6.62
N ARG A 39 8.68 14.19 -6.26
CA ARG A 39 9.08 12.85 -5.76
C ARG A 39 8.83 12.73 -4.26
N TYR A 40 8.51 11.52 -3.81
CA TYR A 40 8.39 11.17 -2.40
C TYR A 40 9.11 9.84 -2.13
N VAL A 41 9.58 9.64 -0.90
CA VAL A 41 10.24 8.40 -0.48
C VAL A 41 9.77 8.00 0.91
N PHE A 42 9.49 6.72 1.10
CA PHE A 42 9.25 6.10 2.40
C PHE A 42 10.15 4.88 2.55
N ARG A 43 10.63 4.64 3.77
CA ARG A 43 11.23 3.36 4.16
C ARG A 43 10.30 2.68 5.16
N THR A 44 9.91 1.44 4.87
CA THR A 44 8.94 0.67 5.66
C THR A 44 9.20 -0.83 5.51
N ILE A 45 8.43 -1.64 6.24
CA ILE A 45 8.39 -3.09 6.09
C ILE A 45 7.28 -3.44 5.10
N LYS A 46 7.52 -4.38 4.19
CA LYS A 46 6.47 -4.88 3.29
C LYS A 46 5.34 -5.50 4.15
N PRO A 47 4.09 -5.01 4.06
CA PRO A 47 2.99 -5.53 4.87
C PRO A 47 2.64 -6.95 4.46
N GLY A 48 2.21 -7.76 5.42
CA GLY A 48 1.61 -9.06 5.13
C GLY A 48 0.18 -8.92 4.59
N PRO A 49 -0.31 -9.89 3.80
CA PRO A 49 -1.74 -10.00 3.51
C PRO A 49 -2.51 -10.30 4.81
N TYR A 50 -3.81 -10.00 4.82
CA TYR A 50 -4.66 -10.27 5.99
C TYR A 50 -6.08 -10.72 5.60
N PRO A 51 -6.70 -11.59 6.42
CA PRO A 51 -8.07 -12.02 6.21
C PRO A 51 -9.05 -10.95 6.68
N TRP A 52 -10.23 -10.90 6.07
CA TRP A 52 -11.28 -9.97 6.45
C TRP A 52 -12.66 -10.56 6.20
N ARG A 53 -13.66 -10.06 6.93
CA ARG A 53 -15.02 -10.60 6.91
C ARG A 53 -15.83 -10.03 5.73
N ASN A 54 -15.55 -10.55 4.52
CA ASN A 54 -16.34 -10.28 3.31
C ASN A 54 -16.98 -11.59 2.80
N GLY A 55 -16.26 -12.36 1.98
CA GLY A 55 -16.54 -13.78 1.74
C GLY A 55 -16.04 -14.68 2.89
N PRO A 56 -16.31 -15.99 2.82
CA PRO A 56 -15.93 -16.94 3.88
C PRO A 56 -14.41 -17.13 4.03
N ASN A 57 -13.62 -16.82 3.00
CA ASN A 57 -12.16 -16.95 3.01
C ASN A 57 -11.49 -15.86 2.15
N ASP A 58 -11.93 -14.62 2.29
CA ASP A 58 -11.32 -13.52 1.56
C ASP A 58 -10.07 -12.98 2.26
N TRP A 59 -9.05 -12.73 1.44
CA TRP A 59 -7.79 -12.14 1.86
C TRP A 59 -7.55 -10.85 1.09
N ARG A 60 -7.06 -9.83 1.79
CA ARG A 60 -6.50 -8.66 1.14
C ARG A 60 -5.07 -8.99 0.67
N PRO A 61 -4.66 -8.58 -0.54
CA PRO A 61 -3.26 -8.61 -0.95
C PRO A 61 -2.42 -7.77 0.00
N ALA A 62 -1.10 -7.92 -0.03
CA ALA A 62 -0.22 -6.97 0.62
C ALA A 62 -0.50 -5.56 0.04
N HIS A 63 -0.81 -4.60 0.90
CA HIS A 63 -1.09 -3.23 0.45
C HIS A 63 -0.68 -2.17 1.46
N ILE A 64 -0.39 -0.99 0.94
CA ILE A 64 -0.18 0.24 1.71
C ILE A 64 -1.25 1.23 1.29
N HIS A 65 -1.93 1.83 2.25
CA HIS A 65 -2.88 2.89 1.98
C HIS A 65 -2.16 4.22 1.78
N PHE A 66 -2.63 5.01 0.82
CA PHE A 66 -2.11 6.34 0.51
C PHE A 66 -3.20 7.40 0.62
N SER A 67 -2.83 8.53 1.19
CA SER A 67 -3.60 9.77 1.25
C SER A 67 -2.76 10.89 0.63
N ILE A 68 -3.23 11.46 -0.48
CA ILE A 68 -2.56 12.51 -1.24
C ILE A 68 -3.46 13.75 -1.25
N SER A 69 -2.90 14.90 -0.87
CA SER A 69 -3.63 16.17 -0.81
C SER A 69 -3.88 16.77 -2.19
N GLY A 70 -2.83 16.84 -3.02
CA GLY A 70 -2.85 17.62 -4.27
C GLY A 70 -2.93 19.14 -4.03
N PRO A 71 -2.99 19.94 -5.12
CA PRO A 71 -3.08 21.41 -5.02
C PRO A 71 -4.45 21.92 -4.53
N SER A 72 -5.51 21.11 -4.60
CA SER A 72 -6.85 21.50 -4.19
C SER A 72 -7.66 20.33 -3.62
N ILE A 73 -8.79 20.63 -2.98
CA ILE A 73 -9.73 19.60 -2.50
C ILE A 73 -10.28 18.72 -3.63
N ALA A 74 -10.34 19.23 -4.87
CA ALA A 74 -10.80 18.47 -6.03
C ALA A 74 -9.79 17.40 -6.47
N THR A 75 -8.51 17.59 -6.15
CA THR A 75 -7.42 16.64 -6.44
C THR A 75 -7.12 15.68 -5.29
N ARG A 76 -7.84 15.79 -4.17
CA ARG A 76 -7.65 14.96 -2.99
C ARG A 76 -7.96 13.49 -3.32
N LEU A 77 -6.97 12.61 -3.12
CA LEU A 77 -7.11 11.18 -3.44
C LEU A 77 -6.73 10.29 -2.26
N ILE A 78 -7.56 9.29 -1.98
CA ILE A 78 -7.18 8.12 -1.18
C ILE A 78 -7.14 6.91 -2.10
N THR A 79 -6.04 6.17 -2.06
CA THR A 79 -5.84 4.97 -2.88
C THR A 79 -5.06 3.90 -2.11
N GLN A 80 -4.81 2.76 -2.75
CA GLN A 80 -4.04 1.66 -2.19
C GLN A 80 -2.97 1.22 -3.18
N LEU A 81 -1.74 1.12 -2.71
CA LEU A 81 -0.62 0.50 -3.40
C LEU A 81 -0.68 -1.01 -3.17
N TYR A 82 -0.52 -1.79 -4.23
CA TYR A 82 -0.28 -3.24 -4.21
C TYR A 82 1.13 -3.57 -4.71
N PHE A 83 1.61 -4.80 -4.51
CA PHE A 83 2.96 -5.19 -4.89
C PHE A 83 2.96 -6.10 -6.11
N GLU A 84 3.89 -5.84 -7.03
CA GLU A 84 4.13 -6.67 -8.21
C GLU A 84 4.25 -8.17 -7.85
N GLY A 85 3.52 -8.99 -8.61
CA GLY A 85 3.53 -10.44 -8.48
C GLY A 85 2.66 -11.01 -7.36
N ASP A 86 1.97 -10.19 -6.56
CA ASP A 86 1.09 -10.71 -5.50
C ASP A 86 -0.13 -11.46 -6.10
N PRO A 87 -0.26 -12.79 -5.86
CA PRO A 87 -1.31 -13.60 -6.48
C PRO A 87 -2.72 -13.32 -5.91
N LEU A 88 -2.83 -12.59 -4.79
CA LEU A 88 -4.12 -12.22 -4.21
C LEU A 88 -4.78 -11.05 -4.93
N ILE A 89 -4.02 -10.23 -5.67
CA ILE A 89 -4.54 -9.07 -6.42
C ILE A 89 -5.72 -9.46 -7.31
N PRO A 90 -5.62 -10.45 -8.21
CA PRO A 90 -6.73 -10.86 -9.08
C PRO A 90 -7.87 -11.56 -8.34
N MET A 91 -7.74 -11.84 -7.03
CA MET A 91 -8.79 -12.47 -6.22
C MET A 91 -9.57 -11.45 -5.40
N CYS A 92 -8.95 -10.32 -5.06
CA CYS A 92 -9.49 -9.36 -4.10
C CYS A 92 -10.73 -8.62 -4.62
N PRO A 93 -11.89 -8.70 -3.93
CA PRO A 93 -13.09 -7.97 -4.31
C PRO A 93 -12.92 -6.44 -4.29
N ILE A 94 -12.08 -5.89 -3.41
CA ILE A 94 -11.76 -4.45 -3.37
C ILE A 94 -10.94 -4.03 -4.60
N VAL A 95 -10.00 -4.87 -5.06
CA VAL A 95 -9.28 -4.59 -6.31
C VAL A 95 -10.27 -4.59 -7.48
N LYS A 96 -11.16 -5.60 -7.51
CA LYS A 96 -12.19 -5.77 -8.54
C LYS A 96 -13.32 -4.74 -8.50
N SER A 97 -13.36 -3.83 -7.53
CA SER A 97 -14.28 -2.69 -7.61
C SER A 97 -13.89 -1.75 -8.75
N ILE A 98 -12.65 -1.84 -9.24
CA ILE A 98 -12.18 -1.16 -10.44
C ILE A 98 -12.47 -2.08 -11.64
N ALA A 99 -13.41 -1.65 -12.49
CA ALA A 99 -13.85 -2.45 -13.63
C ALA A 99 -12.79 -2.58 -14.74
N ASN A 100 -11.97 -1.55 -14.95
CA ASN A 100 -10.92 -1.57 -15.97
C ASN A 100 -9.63 -2.24 -15.42
N PRO A 101 -9.19 -3.38 -15.98
CA PRO A 101 -7.94 -4.04 -15.56
C PRO A 101 -6.70 -3.16 -15.70
N GLU A 102 -6.66 -2.24 -16.68
CA GLU A 102 -5.53 -1.32 -16.86
C GLU A 102 -5.44 -0.32 -15.71
N ALA A 103 -6.58 0.16 -15.21
CA ALA A 103 -6.63 1.01 -14.03
C ALA A 103 -6.21 0.27 -12.76
N VAL A 104 -6.40 -1.05 -12.68
CA VAL A 104 -5.82 -1.86 -11.59
C VAL A 104 -4.30 -1.90 -11.70
N GLN A 105 -3.73 -2.01 -12.91
CA GLN A 105 -2.27 -2.06 -13.10
C GLN A 105 -1.57 -0.80 -12.59
N THR A 106 -2.21 0.38 -12.62
CA THR A 106 -1.63 1.62 -12.09
C THR A 106 -1.52 1.63 -10.57
N LEU A 107 -2.20 0.71 -9.88
CA LEU A 107 -2.13 0.56 -8.42
C LEU A 107 -1.04 -0.42 -7.97
N ILE A 108 -0.34 -1.07 -8.89
CA ILE A 108 0.67 -2.10 -8.60
C ILE A 108 2.07 -1.49 -8.67
N ALA A 109 2.70 -1.32 -7.51
CA ALA A 109 4.08 -0.88 -7.41
C ALA A 109 5.04 -1.93 -7.96
N ARG A 110 6.01 -1.47 -8.76
CA ARG A 110 7.01 -2.30 -9.45
C ARG A 110 8.28 -2.41 -8.63
N LEU A 111 8.91 -3.58 -8.63
CA LEU A 111 10.22 -3.76 -8.00
C LEU A 111 11.23 -2.84 -8.71
N ASP A 112 11.95 -2.02 -7.95
CA ASP A 112 12.94 -1.07 -8.48
C ASP A 112 14.32 -1.39 -7.90
N MET A 113 15.08 -2.22 -8.61
CA MET A 113 16.44 -2.59 -8.19
C MET A 113 17.43 -1.41 -8.30
N GLY A 114 17.12 -0.39 -9.09
CA GLY A 114 17.96 0.80 -9.22
C GLY A 114 17.93 1.70 -7.98
N MET A 115 16.87 1.59 -7.17
CA MET A 115 16.69 2.31 -5.91
C MET A 115 16.95 1.45 -4.66
N ALA A 116 17.36 0.20 -4.83
CA ALA A 116 17.69 -0.69 -3.72
C ALA A 116 19.06 -0.34 -3.11
N ASN A 117 19.19 -0.53 -1.80
CA ASN A 117 20.47 -0.45 -1.10
C ASN A 117 21.04 -1.87 -0.95
N PRO A 118 22.21 -2.18 -1.56
CA PRO A 118 22.84 -3.48 -1.40
C PRO A 118 23.05 -3.82 0.08
N MET A 119 22.73 -5.07 0.45
CA MET A 119 22.85 -5.59 1.83
C MET A 119 21.98 -4.89 2.89
N ASP A 120 20.95 -4.13 2.48
CA ASP A 120 20.07 -3.39 3.40
C ASP A 120 18.58 -3.58 3.00
N CYS A 121 18.14 -2.89 1.95
CA CYS A 121 16.72 -2.86 1.60
C CYS A 121 16.46 -2.88 0.09
N LEU A 122 15.40 -3.59 -0.31
CA LEU A 122 14.82 -3.47 -1.65
C LEU A 122 13.98 -2.18 -1.77
N ALA A 123 13.62 -1.83 -2.99
CA ALA A 123 12.76 -0.70 -3.28
C ALA A 123 11.61 -1.07 -4.23
N TYR A 124 10.52 -0.34 -4.10
CA TYR A 124 9.36 -0.41 -5.00
C TYR A 124 9.03 1.01 -5.48
N ARG A 125 8.71 1.14 -6.77
CA ARG A 125 8.28 2.39 -7.39
C ARG A 125 6.76 2.44 -7.53
N PHE A 126 6.17 3.55 -7.11
CA PHE A 126 4.74 3.80 -7.20
C PHE A 126 4.47 5.26 -7.57
N ASP A 127 4.16 5.51 -8.83
CA ASP A 127 3.86 6.86 -9.31
C ASP A 127 2.37 7.14 -9.20
N ILE A 128 2.01 8.35 -8.78
CA ILE A 128 0.63 8.76 -8.53
C ILE A 128 0.30 9.94 -9.43
N VAL A 129 -0.75 9.79 -10.23
CA VAL A 129 -1.27 10.84 -11.11
C VAL A 129 -2.52 11.44 -10.49
N LEU A 130 -2.53 12.77 -10.32
CA LEU A 130 -3.70 13.53 -9.91
C LEU A 130 -4.33 14.20 -11.13
N HIS A 131 -5.55 14.69 -10.97
CA HIS A 131 -6.21 15.47 -12.02
C HIS A 131 -5.41 16.75 -12.33
N GLY A 132 -5.24 17.04 -13.62
CA GLY A 132 -4.58 18.25 -14.13
C GLY A 132 -5.47 19.49 -14.12
#